data_AF-A0A9R0PR05-F1
#
_entry.id   AF-A0A9R0PR05-F1
#
_cell.length_a   1.000
_cell.length_b   1.000
_cell.length_c   1.000
_cell.angle_alpha   90.00
_cell.angle_beta   90.00
_cell.angle_gamma   90.00
#
_symmetry.space_group_name_H-M   'P 1'
#
loop_
_entity.id
_entity.type
_entity.pdbx_description
1 polymer ?
#
loop_
_entity_poly.entity_id
_entity_poly.type
_entity_poly.pdbx_seq_one_letter_code
_entity_poly.pdbx_strand_id
1 'polypeptide(L)'
;MASSSSLEQEVKLVDPQVQKNAPGESAEISAESKGLKKKKNKKKISRQVAECDVKRVLSYKPDSMDMEVPEIAFRKDPVLAASLYDMLADIALFDDCVNQEMLDLQKDYRQQLKAKGVVTYEVEVDEDYDQDKDYVPLHPGGRRRQRPGVVKNHQGQTRKLN
;
A
#
# COMPACT_ATOMS: atom_id res chain seq x y z
N MET A 1 31.65 -42.22 -25.14
CA MET A 1 32.62 -42.54 -24.06
C MET A 1 33.16 -41.23 -23.51
N ALA A 2 33.38 -41.18 -22.18
CA ALA A 2 33.78 -40.07 -21.30
C ALA A 2 32.67 -39.00 -21.06
N SER A 3 31.98 -38.90 -19.91
CA SER A 3 32.37 -38.74 -18.48
C SER A 3 32.93 -37.34 -18.20
N SER A 4 32.18 -36.43 -17.59
CA SER A 4 32.14 -36.10 -16.13
C SER A 4 32.28 -34.56 -16.04
N SER A 5 31.90 -33.78 -15.03
CA SER A 5 31.37 -33.96 -13.69
C SER A 5 30.90 -32.57 -13.18
N SER A 6 29.75 -32.55 -12.51
CA SER A 6 29.39 -31.83 -11.29
C SER A 6 30.44 -30.92 -10.62
N LEU A 7 30.05 -29.71 -10.19
CA LEU A 7 30.22 -29.24 -8.79
C LEU A 7 29.46 -27.93 -8.51
N GLU A 8 28.42 -28.06 -7.69
CA GLU A 8 27.90 -26.99 -6.83
C GLU A 8 29.00 -26.52 -5.87
N GLN A 9 29.07 -25.23 -5.56
CA GLN A 9 29.73 -24.76 -4.35
C GLN A 9 28.93 -23.62 -3.71
N GLU A 10 28.19 -24.00 -2.67
CA GLU A 10 27.92 -23.18 -1.50
C GLU A 10 29.21 -22.48 -1.05
N VAL A 11 29.15 -21.18 -0.77
CA VAL A 11 30.13 -20.55 0.12
C VAL A 11 29.38 -20.04 1.34
N LYS A 12 29.55 -20.80 2.42
CA LYS A 12 29.13 -20.49 3.79
C LYS A 12 29.97 -19.36 4.37
N LEU A 13 29.28 -18.44 5.03
CA LEU A 13 29.54 -17.89 6.37
C LEU A 13 31.00 -17.91 6.87
N VAL A 14 31.64 -16.73 6.96
CA VAL A 14 32.70 -16.46 7.96
C VAL A 14 32.59 -15.02 8.45
N ASP A 15 32.34 -14.91 9.75
CA ASP A 15 32.40 -13.72 10.60
C ASP A 15 33.85 -13.49 11.05
N PRO A 16 34.33 -12.24 11.21
CA PRO A 16 35.40 -12.00 12.17
C PRO A 16 35.04 -10.86 13.12
N GLN A 17 34.56 -11.25 14.30
CA GLN A 17 34.54 -10.41 15.48
C GLN A 17 35.89 -10.49 16.21
N VAL A 18 36.28 -9.36 16.82
CA VAL A 18 37.24 -9.16 17.93
C VAL A 18 38.69 -8.76 17.56
N GLN A 19 39.01 -7.49 17.82
CA GLN A 19 40.28 -7.09 18.46
C GLN A 19 40.01 -6.13 19.64
N LYS A 20 40.75 -6.35 20.72
CA LYS A 20 40.58 -5.83 22.09
C LYS A 20 41.34 -4.50 22.33
N ASN A 21 40.71 -3.57 23.08
CA ASN A 21 41.18 -2.66 24.16
C ASN A 21 42.71 -2.52 24.42
N ALA A 22 43.35 -1.38 24.78
CA ALA A 22 43.03 0.01 25.22
C ALA A 22 44.40 0.77 25.39
N PRO A 23 44.61 1.87 26.17
CA PRO A 23 43.82 3.08 26.54
C PRO A 23 44.57 4.41 26.27
N GLY A 24 43.87 5.57 26.24
CA GLY A 24 44.54 6.88 26.34
C GLY A 24 43.70 8.12 25.99
N GLU A 25 43.31 8.84 27.04
CA GLU A 25 43.25 10.32 27.13
C GLU A 25 42.10 11.13 26.47
N SER A 26 41.15 11.51 27.35
CA SER A 26 40.62 12.87 27.56
C SER A 26 40.05 13.69 26.39
N ALA A 27 38.73 13.83 26.34
CA ALA A 27 38.05 15.12 26.27
C ALA A 27 36.55 14.96 26.56
N GLU A 28 36.07 15.67 27.58
CA GLU A 28 34.65 15.92 27.82
C GLU A 28 34.01 16.49 26.55
N ILE A 29 32.94 15.86 26.07
CA ILE A 29 31.98 16.51 25.20
C ILE A 29 30.58 16.18 25.71
N SER A 30 30.06 17.15 26.45
CA SER A 30 28.69 17.64 26.42
C SER A 30 27.58 16.61 26.19
N ALA A 31 26.76 16.46 27.23
CA ALA A 31 25.45 15.84 27.17
C ALA A 31 24.53 16.56 26.17
N GLU A 32 24.55 16.13 24.90
CA GLU A 32 23.38 16.19 24.04
C GLU A 32 22.80 14.79 23.94
N SER A 33 21.75 14.55 24.73
CA SER A 33 20.86 13.42 24.53
C SER A 33 20.18 13.57 23.17
N LYS A 34 20.88 13.15 22.11
CA LYS A 34 20.25 12.73 20.87
C LYS A 34 19.33 11.59 21.27
N GLY A 35 18.05 11.93 21.48
CA GLY A 35 17.01 10.97 21.76
C GLY A 35 17.14 9.87 20.73
N LEU A 36 17.62 8.71 21.18
CA LEU A 36 17.58 7.47 20.42
C LEU A 36 16.10 7.31 20.05
N LYS A 37 15.75 7.68 18.82
CA LYS A 37 14.48 7.29 18.23
C LYS A 37 14.55 5.76 18.21
N LYS A 38 14.01 5.13 19.26
CA LYS A 38 13.82 3.69 19.31
C LYS A 38 13.14 3.35 17.99
N LYS A 39 13.77 2.48 17.19
CA LYS A 39 13.09 1.90 16.02
C LYS A 39 11.79 1.32 16.55
N LYS A 40 10.67 1.92 16.16
CA LYS A 40 9.37 1.35 16.47
C LYS A 40 9.27 0.06 15.68
N ASN A 41 8.94 -1.01 16.39
CA ASN A 41 8.60 -2.27 15.75
C ASN A 41 7.32 -2.06 14.93
N LYS A 42 7.27 -2.70 13.77
CA LYS A 42 6.10 -2.67 12.88
C LYS A 42 5.36 -4.01 12.95
N LYS A 43 4.04 -3.96 12.92
CA LYS A 43 3.12 -5.10 12.77
C LYS A 43 2.37 -4.98 11.46
N LYS A 44 2.00 -6.11 10.85
CA LYS A 44 1.10 -6.15 9.69
C LYS A 44 -0.35 -6.22 10.16
N ILE A 45 -1.21 -5.39 9.60
CA ILE A 45 -2.66 -5.45 9.81
C ILE A 45 -3.37 -5.59 8.46
N SER A 46 -4.53 -6.23 8.46
CA SER A 46 -5.41 -6.27 7.29
C SER A 46 -6.43 -5.14 7.37
N ARG A 47 -6.53 -4.33 6.32
CA ARG A 47 -7.55 -3.28 6.17
C ARG A 47 -8.53 -3.62 5.06
N GLN A 48 -9.79 -3.26 5.25
CA GLN A 48 -10.80 -3.43 4.21
C GLN A 48 -10.62 -2.36 3.13
N VAL A 49 -10.71 -2.77 1.86
CA VAL A 49 -10.73 -1.85 0.72
C VAL A 49 -12.10 -1.17 0.67
N ALA A 50 -12.12 0.13 0.39
CA ALA A 50 -13.38 0.87 0.28
C ALA A 50 -14.25 0.33 -0.87
N GLU A 51 -15.57 0.31 -0.67
CA GLU A 51 -16.50 -0.27 -1.65
C GLU A 51 -16.42 0.41 -3.03
N CYS A 52 -16.15 1.72 -3.06
CA CYS A 52 -15.96 2.47 -4.31
C CYS A 52 -14.76 1.96 -5.11
N ASP A 53 -13.65 1.65 -4.44
CA ASP A 53 -12.44 1.13 -5.06
C ASP A 53 -12.65 -0.30 -5.55
N VAL A 54 -13.31 -1.13 -4.75
CA VAL A 54 -13.69 -2.49 -5.17
C VAL A 54 -14.55 -2.45 -6.42
N LYS A 55 -15.56 -1.57 -6.47
CA LYS A 55 -16.39 -1.38 -7.66
C LYS A 55 -15.57 -0.91 -8.86
N ARG A 56 -14.66 0.06 -8.68
CA ARG A 56 -13.80 0.57 -9.76
C ARG A 56 -12.99 -0.56 -10.40
N VAL A 57 -12.28 -1.35 -9.58
CA VAL A 57 -11.45 -2.48 -10.06
C VAL A 57 -12.31 -3.53 -10.74
N LEU A 58 -13.46 -3.89 -10.16
CA LEU A 58 -14.34 -4.90 -10.75
C LEU A 58 -15.00 -4.46 -12.05
N SER A 59 -15.23 -3.16 -12.22
CA SER A 59 -15.80 -2.58 -13.45
C SER A 59 -14.77 -2.34 -14.55
N TYR A 60 -13.48 -2.50 -14.27
CA TYR A 60 -12.42 -2.23 -15.21
C TYR A 60 -12.56 -3.08 -16.48
N LYS A 61 -12.38 -2.42 -17.62
CA LYS A 61 -12.30 -3.01 -18.95
C LYS A 61 -11.11 -2.37 -19.66
N PRO A 62 -10.21 -3.16 -20.23
CA PRO A 62 -9.11 -2.62 -21.02
C PRO A 62 -9.69 -1.93 -22.26
N ASP A 63 -9.34 -0.67 -22.45
CA ASP A 63 -9.62 0.07 -23.68
C ASP A 63 -8.39 -0.02 -24.58
N SER A 64 -8.59 -0.39 -25.85
CA SER A 64 -7.56 -0.28 -26.87
C SER A 64 -7.69 1.10 -27.51
N MET A 65 -6.70 1.96 -27.30
CA MET A 65 -6.58 3.21 -28.04
C MET A 65 -5.89 2.90 -29.38
N ASP A 66 -6.68 2.55 -30.39
CA ASP A 66 -6.19 2.43 -31.76
C ASP A 66 -5.99 3.84 -32.33
N MET A 67 -4.83 4.44 -32.05
CA MET A 67 -4.49 5.77 -32.54
C MET A 67 -3.88 5.67 -33.94
N GLU A 68 -4.67 5.94 -34.97
CA GLU A 68 -4.15 6.05 -36.33
C GLU A 68 -3.39 7.37 -36.52
N VAL A 69 -2.11 7.29 -36.89
CA VAL A 69 -1.29 8.47 -37.17
C VAL A 69 -1.49 8.90 -38.63
N PRO A 70 -1.87 10.17 -38.90
CA PRO A 70 -2.08 10.64 -40.27
C PRO A 70 -0.79 10.63 -41.11
N GLU A 71 -0.83 9.92 -42.23
CA GLU A 71 0.30 9.71 -43.15
C GLU A 71 0.94 11.02 -43.68
N ILE A 72 0.15 12.10 -43.70
CA ILE A 72 0.57 13.42 -44.20
C ILE A 72 1.60 14.08 -43.27
N ALA A 73 1.59 13.77 -41.97
CA ALA A 73 2.57 14.29 -41.02
C ALA A 73 3.97 13.73 -41.30
N PHE A 74 4.06 12.47 -41.72
CA PHE A 74 5.31 11.76 -41.98
C PHE A 74 6.08 12.25 -43.20
N ARG A 75 5.38 12.78 -44.22
CA ARG A 75 6.04 13.31 -45.41
C ARG A 75 6.71 14.66 -45.20
N LYS A 76 6.28 15.42 -44.19
CA LYS A 76 6.78 16.78 -43.92
C LYS A 76 7.97 16.79 -42.96
N ASP A 77 7.97 15.89 -41.98
CA ASP A 77 9.07 15.78 -41.01
C ASP A 77 9.24 14.32 -40.55
N PRO A 78 10.24 13.59 -41.09
CA PRO A 78 10.50 12.21 -40.71
C PRO A 78 11.13 12.06 -39.32
N VAL A 79 11.71 13.11 -38.73
CA VAL A 79 12.27 13.04 -37.38
C VAL A 79 11.14 13.11 -36.36
N LEU A 80 10.18 14.00 -36.58
CA LEU A 80 8.96 14.07 -35.77
C LEU A 80 8.10 12.81 -35.89
N ALA A 81 8.10 12.18 -37.07
CA ALA A 81 7.45 10.90 -37.31
C ALA A 81 7.96 9.81 -36.36
N ALA A 82 9.28 9.63 -36.32
CA ALA A 82 9.93 8.60 -35.52
C ALA A 82 9.67 8.81 -34.03
N SER A 83 9.81 10.04 -33.53
CA SER A 83 9.56 10.33 -32.11
C SER A 83 8.12 10.10 -31.68
N LEU A 84 7.15 10.30 -32.58
CA LEU A 84 5.74 10.02 -32.32
C LEU A 84 5.48 8.51 -32.27
N TYR A 85 6.14 7.72 -33.12
CA TYR A 85 6.07 6.26 -33.04
C TYR A 85 6.71 5.71 -31.77
N ASP A 86 7.85 6.25 -31.35
CA ASP A 86 8.51 5.85 -30.10
C ASP A 86 7.58 6.14 -28.91
N MET A 87 6.96 7.33 -28.87
CA MET A 87 5.97 7.68 -27.84
C MET A 87 4.77 6.73 -27.83
N LEU A 88 4.22 6.40 -29.00
CA LEU A 88 3.08 5.48 -29.09
C LEU A 88 3.46 4.06 -28.64
N ALA A 89 4.67 3.61 -28.96
CA ALA A 89 5.18 2.33 -28.47
C ALA A 89 5.33 2.33 -26.94
N ASP A 90 5.86 3.41 -26.36
CA ASP A 90 5.98 3.56 -24.91
C ASP A 90 4.60 3.57 -24.22
N ILE A 91 3.61 4.26 -24.81
CA ILE A 91 2.23 4.26 -24.32
C ILE A 91 1.64 2.85 -24.38
N ALA A 92 1.80 2.14 -25.49
CA ALA A 92 1.29 0.77 -25.64
C ALA A 92 1.90 -0.20 -24.59
N LEU A 93 3.21 -0.09 -24.35
CA LEU A 93 3.89 -0.88 -23.32
C LEU A 93 3.37 -0.56 -21.91
N PHE A 94 3.13 0.72 -21.63
CA PHE A 94 2.56 1.14 -20.35
C PHE A 94 1.13 0.63 -20.18
N ASP A 95 0.31 0.76 -21.21
CA ASP A 95 -1.07 0.28 -21.20
C ASP A 95 -1.14 -1.23 -20.98
N ASP A 96 -0.29 -2.01 -21.65
CA ASP A 96 -0.23 -3.47 -21.44
C ASP A 96 0.10 -3.83 -19.98
N CYS A 97 1.08 -3.13 -19.38
CA CYS A 97 1.45 -3.36 -17.98
C CYS A 97 0.30 -3.04 -17.02
N VAL A 98 -0.33 -1.87 -17.18
CA VAL A 98 -1.44 -1.43 -16.32
C VAL A 98 -2.67 -2.32 -16.51
N ASN A 99 -3.00 -2.68 -17.76
CA ASN A 99 -4.08 -3.59 -18.09
C ASN A 99 -3.89 -4.93 -17.37
N GLN A 100 -2.68 -5.49 -17.44
CA GLN A 100 -2.36 -6.77 -16.80
C GLN A 100 -2.50 -6.70 -15.28
N GLU A 101 -1.92 -5.67 -14.64
CA GLU A 101 -2.03 -5.47 -13.19
C GLU A 101 -3.49 -5.35 -12.73
N MET A 102 -4.29 -4.55 -13.44
CA MET A 102 -5.71 -4.36 -13.12
C MET A 102 -6.52 -5.64 -13.27
N LEU A 103 -6.25 -6.44 -14.30
CA LEU A 103 -6.92 -7.73 -14.52
C LEU A 103 -6.55 -8.75 -13.44
N ASP A 104 -5.30 -8.77 -12.98
CA ASP A 104 -4.87 -9.64 -11.89
C ASP A 104 -5.48 -9.21 -10.55
N LEU A 105 -5.54 -7.91 -10.28
CA LEU A 105 -6.27 -7.36 -9.12
C LEU A 105 -7.76 -7.75 -9.17
N GLN A 106 -8.37 -7.70 -10.35
CA GLN A 106 -9.77 -8.07 -10.54
C GLN A 106 -10.00 -9.55 -10.19
N LYS A 107 -9.09 -10.44 -10.57
CA LYS A 107 -9.15 -11.86 -10.22
C LYS A 107 -9.04 -12.06 -8.71
N ASP A 108 -8.06 -11.40 -8.07
CA ASP A 108 -7.87 -11.48 -6.61
C ASP A 108 -9.10 -10.97 -5.85
N TYR A 109 -9.63 -9.80 -6.22
CA TYR A 109 -10.82 -9.23 -5.58
C TYR A 109 -12.03 -10.17 -5.69
N ARG A 110 -12.24 -10.81 -6.84
CA ARG A 110 -13.30 -11.80 -7.02
C ARG A 110 -13.10 -13.03 -6.13
N GLN A 111 -11.86 -13.50 -5.97
CA GLN A 111 -11.54 -14.62 -5.08
C GLN A 111 -11.78 -14.26 -3.62
N GLN A 112 -11.29 -13.10 -3.17
CA GLN A 112 -11.49 -12.63 -1.79
C GLN A 112 -12.97 -12.42 -1.48
N LEU A 113 -13.74 -11.81 -2.38
CA LEU A 113 -15.18 -11.63 -2.21
C LEU A 113 -15.92 -12.97 -2.12
N LYS A 114 -15.52 -13.97 -2.91
CA LYS A 114 -16.11 -15.31 -2.84
C LYS A 114 -15.77 -16.04 -1.53
N ALA A 115 -14.56 -15.86 -1.02
CA ALA A 115 -14.08 -16.57 0.17
C ALA A 115 -14.50 -15.91 1.49
N LYS A 116 -14.40 -14.57 1.58
CA LYS A 116 -14.57 -13.80 2.82
C LYS A 116 -15.75 -12.82 2.78
N GLY A 117 -16.32 -12.55 1.60
CA GLY A 117 -17.36 -11.53 1.42
C GLY A 117 -16.83 -10.09 1.39
N VAL A 118 -15.54 -9.88 1.67
CA VAL A 118 -14.89 -8.57 1.73
C VAL A 118 -13.50 -8.63 1.10
N VAL A 119 -13.06 -7.51 0.54
CA VAL A 119 -11.70 -7.35 -0.01
C VAL A 119 -10.83 -6.65 1.02
N THR A 120 -9.64 -7.20 1.27
CA THR A 120 -8.68 -6.67 2.26
C THR A 120 -7.28 -6.56 1.68
N TYR A 121 -6.51 -5.59 2.17
CA TYR A 121 -5.09 -5.42 1.85
C TYR A 121 -4.27 -5.35 3.14
N GLU A 122 -3.01 -5.77 3.07
CA GLU A 122 -2.09 -5.75 4.21
C GLU A 122 -1.32 -4.42 4.27
N VAL A 123 -1.18 -3.87 5.48
CA VAL A 123 -0.41 -2.65 5.74
C VAL A 123 0.48 -2.87 6.95
N GLU A 124 1.74 -2.44 6.86
CA GLU A 124 2.64 -2.36 8.00
C GLU A 124 2.41 -1.07 8.78
N VAL A 125 2.15 -1.20 10.07
CA VAL A 125 1.91 -0.08 10.98
C VAL A 125 2.71 -0.27 12.25
N ASP A 126 2.98 0.82 12.96
CA ASP A 126 3.71 0.74 14.23
C ASP A 126 2.94 -0.13 15.25
N GLU A 127 3.66 -0.78 16.16
CA GLU A 127 3.05 -1.61 17.22
C GLU A 127 2.02 -0.84 18.06
N ASP A 128 2.27 0.44 18.32
CA ASP A 128 1.40 1.36 19.07
C ASP A 128 0.24 1.93 18.24
N TYR A 129 0.07 1.49 16.98
CA TYR A 129 -1.05 1.89 16.16
C TYR A 129 -2.38 1.38 16.73
N ASP A 130 -3.27 2.34 16.95
CA ASP A 130 -4.62 2.19 17.49
C ASP A 130 -5.64 2.31 16.35
N GLN A 131 -6.19 1.17 15.92
CA GLN A 131 -7.08 1.08 14.77
C GLN A 131 -8.45 1.76 15.01
N ASP A 132 -8.87 1.86 16.27
CA ASP A 132 -10.18 2.44 16.63
C ASP A 132 -10.21 3.96 16.42
N LYS A 133 -9.04 4.63 16.39
CA LYS A 133 -8.95 6.07 16.12
C LYS A 133 -9.23 6.43 14.67
N ASP A 134 -8.93 5.54 13.74
CA ASP A 134 -9.15 5.76 12.30
C ASP A 134 -10.53 5.26 11.86
N TYR A 135 -11.27 4.58 12.74
CA TYR A 135 -12.64 4.16 12.47
C TYR A 135 -13.58 5.37 12.52
N VAL A 136 -13.87 5.95 11.36
CA VAL A 136 -14.96 6.91 11.22
C VAL A 136 -16.26 6.10 11.16
N PRO A 137 -17.19 6.26 12.13
CA PRO A 137 -18.46 5.56 12.09
C PRO A 137 -19.20 5.88 10.79
N LEU A 138 -19.58 4.84 10.03
CA LEU A 138 -20.34 4.92 8.77
C LEU A 138 -21.61 5.77 8.87
N HIS A 139 -22.15 5.92 10.08
CA HIS A 139 -23.28 6.79 10.35
C HIS A 139 -22.95 7.69 11.56
N PRO A 140 -23.09 9.03 11.41
CA PRO A 140 -23.06 9.90 12.58
C PRO A 140 -24.15 9.44 13.53
N GLY A 141 -23.82 9.32 14.82
CA GLY A 141 -24.76 8.87 15.85
C GLY A 141 -26.07 9.65 15.75
N GLY A 142 -27.11 9.01 15.23
CA GLY A 142 -28.38 9.67 14.98
C GLY A 142 -28.91 10.27 16.28
N ARG A 143 -29.33 11.55 16.23
CA ARG A 143 -29.97 12.20 17.37
C ARG A 143 -31.25 11.44 17.69
N ARG A 144 -31.19 10.55 18.69
CA ARG A 144 -32.38 9.84 19.17
C ARG A 144 -33.40 10.91 19.59
N ARG A 145 -34.55 10.93 18.93
CA ARG A 145 -35.66 11.79 19.34
C ARG A 145 -36.04 11.43 20.77
N GLN A 146 -36.21 12.46 21.60
CA GLN A 146 -36.69 12.28 22.96
C GLN A 146 -38.07 11.61 22.89
N ARG A 147 -38.19 10.43 23.51
CA ARG A 147 -39.48 9.75 23.63
C ARG A 147 -40.19 10.31 24.86
N PRO A 148 -41.46 10.72 24.76
CA PRO A 148 -42.24 11.12 25.93
C PRO A 148 -42.20 10.01 26.97
N GLY A 149 -41.83 10.34 28.21
CA GLY A 149 -41.74 9.38 29.32
C GLY A 149 -40.37 8.74 29.57
N VAL A 150 -39.37 8.93 28.71
CA VAL A 150 -38.00 8.43 28.96
C VAL A 150 -37.22 9.42 29.82
N VAL A 151 -37.15 9.14 31.12
CA VAL A 151 -36.35 9.91 32.08
C VAL A 151 -34.96 9.29 32.14
N LYS A 152 -33.90 10.09 31.94
CA LYS A 152 -32.52 9.65 32.18
C LYS A 152 -32.04 10.21 33.50
N ASN A 153 -31.55 9.33 34.37
CA ASN A 153 -30.99 9.73 35.66
C ASN A 153 -29.50 10.02 35.46
N HIS A 154 -29.15 11.28 35.23
CA HIS A 154 -27.78 11.71 35.44
C HIS A 154 -27.64 12.14 36.91
N GLN A 155 -26.85 11.39 37.67
CA GLN A 155 -26.41 11.74 39.03
C GLN A 155 -27.55 12.09 40.00
N GLY A 156 -28.57 11.23 40.07
CA GLY A 156 -29.60 11.31 41.12
C GLY A 156 -30.65 12.42 40.96
N GLN A 157 -30.62 13.19 39.87
CA GLN A 157 -31.71 14.11 39.53
C GLN A 157 -32.44 13.68 38.26
N THR A 158 -33.73 13.34 38.41
CA THR A 158 -34.66 13.16 37.29
C THR A 158 -35.04 14.53 36.73
N ARG A 159 -34.38 14.96 35.66
CA ARG A 159 -34.84 16.11 34.87
C ARG A 159 -35.76 15.63 33.75
N LYS A 160 -37.00 16.16 33.71
CA LYS A 160 -37.87 16.02 32.53
C LYS A 160 -37.25 16.84 31.40
N LEU A 161 -36.98 16.18 30.28
CA LEU A 161 -36.60 16.84 29.04
C LEU A 161 -37.90 17.34 28.39
N ASN A 162 -38.07 18.66 28.33
CA ASN A 162 -39.19 19.33 27.66
C ASN A 162 -39.05 19.23 26.14
#